data_AF-A0A7V2UKN2-F1
#
_entry.id   AF-A0A7V2UKN2-F1
#
_cell.length_a   1.000
_cell.length_b   1.000
_cell.length_c   1.000
_cell.angle_alpha   90.00
_cell.angle_beta   90.00
_cell.angle_gamma   90.00
#
_symmetry.space_group_name_H-M   'P 1'
#
loop_
_entity.id
_entity.type
_entity.pdbx_description
1 polymer ?
#
loop_
_entity_poly.entity_id
_entity_poly.type
_entity_poly.pdbx_seq_one_letter_code
_entity_poly.pdbx_strand_id
1 'polypeptide(L)'
;MDYFSLAFLTAVLQIIAIDILLGGDNAVVIALACRKLPESQRNKGIAWGVAGAIGLRIILIFFALQLLALPFLKIVGALLLLWIGVKLLQPEDEDGHGNVEGATTLLGAIKTIVIADAVMSLDNVIAVAGAAKGEMTLVVFGILISIPIIVWGSKFVLRLMDRFPVVIVLGAALLGWIGGHM
;
A
#
# COMPACT_ATOMS: atom_id res chain seq x y z
N MET A 1 -0.57 10.65 -28.43
CA MET A 1 0.14 10.47 -27.15
C MET A 1 1.60 10.24 -27.48
N ASP A 2 2.47 11.23 -27.28
CA ASP A 2 3.92 11.01 -27.36
C ASP A 2 4.38 10.42 -26.02
N TYR A 3 4.39 9.09 -25.96
CA TYR A 3 4.82 8.30 -24.80
C TYR A 3 6.30 8.53 -24.42
N PHE A 4 7.07 9.22 -25.26
CA PHE A 4 8.46 9.62 -25.02
C PHE A 4 8.64 11.14 -24.87
N SER A 5 7.55 11.90 -24.78
CA SER A 5 7.67 13.33 -24.49
C SER A 5 8.31 13.54 -23.12
N LEU A 6 9.16 14.57 -23.03
CA LEU A 6 9.79 14.98 -21.77
C LEU A 6 8.74 15.17 -20.67
N ALA A 7 7.56 15.69 -21.02
CA ALA A 7 6.43 15.85 -20.11
C ALA A 7 5.94 14.51 -19.53
N PHE A 8 5.73 13.49 -20.37
CA PHE A 8 5.32 12.15 -19.92
C PHE A 8 6.35 11.54 -18.98
N LEU A 9 7.63 11.57 -19.36
CA LEU A 9 8.70 11.01 -18.53
C LEU A 9 8.83 11.73 -17.19
N THR A 10 8.72 13.07 -17.17
CA THR A 10 8.75 13.84 -15.92
C THR A 10 7.56 13.52 -15.01
N ALA A 11 6.36 13.33 -15.57
CA ALA A 11 5.18 12.97 -14.80
C ALA A 11 5.29 11.56 -14.21
N VAL A 12 5.77 10.58 -14.99
CA VAL A 12 6.04 9.22 -14.49
C VAL A 12 7.07 9.23 -13.38
N LEU A 13 8.18 9.96 -13.56
CA LEU A 13 9.21 10.10 -12.52
C LEU A 13 8.66 10.76 -11.25
N GLN A 14 7.80 11.78 -11.39
CA GLN A 14 7.14 12.40 -10.24
C GLN A 14 6.23 11.41 -9.51
N ILE A 15 5.42 10.64 -10.23
CA ILE A 15 4.54 9.62 -9.63
C ILE A 15 5.38 8.58 -8.89
N ILE A 16 6.44 8.06 -9.51
CA ILE A 16 7.35 7.10 -8.86
C ILE A 16 8.01 7.72 -7.63
N ALA A 17 8.48 8.97 -7.72
CA ALA A 17 9.10 9.65 -6.58
C ALA A 17 8.13 9.85 -5.42
N ILE A 18 6.91 10.30 -5.70
CA ILE A 18 5.81 10.44 -4.72
C ILE A 18 5.54 9.08 -4.08
N ASP A 19 5.37 8.05 -4.89
CA ASP A 19 5.02 6.70 -4.43
C ASP A 19 6.14 6.03 -3.61
N ILE A 20 7.41 6.30 -3.93
CA ILE A 20 8.55 5.83 -3.12
C ILE A 20 8.68 6.62 -1.82
N LEU A 21 8.56 7.95 -1.86
CA LEU A 21 8.66 8.81 -0.68
C LEU A 21 7.56 8.49 0.34
N LEU A 22 6.34 8.30 -0.15
CA LEU A 22 5.17 7.93 0.65
C LEU A 22 4.97 6.40 0.77
N GLY A 23 5.89 5.60 0.21
CA GLY A 23 5.85 4.14 0.23
C GLY A 23 6.96 3.50 1.06
N GLY A 24 7.88 4.29 1.60
CA GLY A 24 8.97 3.80 2.44
C GLY A 24 8.46 3.19 3.76
N ASP A 25 7.44 3.79 4.36
CA ASP A 25 6.70 3.28 5.52
C ASP A 25 5.91 2.00 5.19
N ASN A 26 5.28 1.94 4.00
CA ASN A 26 4.61 0.74 3.49
C ASN A 26 5.55 -0.46 3.43
N ALA A 27 6.82 -0.26 3.01
CA ALA A 27 7.82 -1.32 2.99
C ALA A 27 8.18 -1.83 4.40
N VAL A 28 8.21 -0.94 5.40
CA VAL A 28 8.45 -1.29 6.81
C VAL A 28 7.29 -2.09 7.38
N VAL A 29 6.05 -1.68 7.09
CA VAL A 29 4.83 -2.42 7.48
C VAL A 29 4.81 -3.83 6.88
N ILE A 30 5.11 -3.94 5.60
CA ILE A 30 5.17 -5.23 4.89
C ILE A 30 6.21 -6.14 5.55
N ALA A 31 7.41 -5.62 5.83
CA ALA A 31 8.47 -6.36 6.49
C ALA A 31 8.05 -6.81 7.90
N LEU A 32 7.43 -5.93 8.70
CA LEU A 32 6.95 -6.26 10.04
C LEU A 32 5.84 -7.33 10.03
N ALA A 33 4.88 -7.23 9.11
CA ALA A 33 3.79 -8.18 8.97
C ALA A 33 4.28 -9.58 8.55
N CYS A 34 5.29 -9.64 7.66
CA CYS A 34 5.82 -10.90 7.16
C CYS A 34 6.93 -11.51 8.05
N ARG A 35 7.49 -10.77 9.02
CA ARG A 35 8.62 -11.26 9.85
C ARG A 35 8.29 -12.52 10.66
N LYS A 36 7.05 -12.62 11.16
CA LYS A 36 6.60 -13.76 11.96
C LYS A 36 6.29 -15.02 11.15
N LEU A 37 6.26 -14.92 9.81
CA LEU A 37 6.03 -16.08 8.94
C LEU A 37 7.27 -16.98 8.86
N PRO A 38 7.08 -18.31 8.65
CA PRO A 38 8.16 -19.22 8.30
C PRO A 38 8.94 -18.72 7.08
N GLU A 39 10.26 -18.88 7.05
CA GLU A 39 11.13 -18.35 5.99
C GLU A 39 10.67 -18.74 4.57
N SER A 40 10.16 -19.97 4.40
CA SER A 40 9.63 -20.46 3.13
C SER A 40 8.36 -19.75 2.65
N GLN A 41 7.64 -19.09 3.57
CA GLN A 41 6.39 -18.38 3.31
C GLN A 41 6.58 -16.86 3.24
N ARG A 42 7.65 -16.29 3.81
CA ARG A 42 7.89 -14.82 3.83
C ARG A 42 7.83 -14.20 2.45
N ASN A 43 8.54 -14.79 1.47
CA ASN A 43 8.54 -14.29 0.09
C ASN A 43 7.15 -14.35 -0.57
N LYS A 44 6.37 -15.39 -0.25
CA LYS A 44 5.00 -15.53 -0.76
C LYS A 44 4.09 -14.50 -0.10
N GLY A 45 4.20 -14.31 1.21
CA GLY A 45 3.46 -13.29 1.96
C GLY A 45 3.72 -11.88 1.43
N ILE A 46 4.99 -11.53 1.18
CA ILE A 46 5.35 -10.23 0.58
C ILE A 46 4.75 -10.12 -0.83
N ALA A 47 4.93 -11.13 -1.69
CA ALA A 47 4.46 -11.06 -3.08
C ALA A 47 2.94 -10.94 -3.17
N TRP A 48 2.20 -11.78 -2.45
CA TRP A 48 0.73 -11.76 -2.46
C TRP A 48 0.15 -10.57 -1.70
N GLY A 49 0.80 -10.15 -0.61
CA GLY A 49 0.41 -8.96 0.14
C GLY A 49 0.54 -7.70 -0.71
N VAL A 50 1.69 -7.52 -1.37
CA VAL A 50 1.92 -6.40 -2.28
C VAL A 50 0.97 -6.44 -3.47
N ALA A 51 0.73 -7.62 -4.07
CA ALA A 51 -0.23 -7.75 -5.16
C ALA A 51 -1.67 -7.34 -4.74
N GLY A 52 -2.10 -7.77 -3.55
CA GLY A 52 -3.41 -7.39 -3.00
C GLY A 52 -3.52 -5.90 -2.69
N ALA A 53 -2.49 -5.33 -2.06
CA ALA A 53 -2.41 -3.91 -1.73
C ALA A 53 -2.50 -3.05 -2.99
N ILE A 54 -1.73 -3.39 -4.02
CA ILE A 54 -1.75 -2.66 -5.30
C ILE A 54 -3.08 -2.80 -6.01
N GLY A 55 -3.67 -3.99 -6.01
CA GLY A 55 -4.99 -4.21 -6.59
C GLY A 55 -6.03 -3.27 -5.96
N LEU A 56 -6.03 -3.18 -4.64
CA LEU A 56 -6.87 -2.24 -3.91
C LEU A 56 -6.53 -0.78 -4.27
N ARG A 57 -5.24 -0.41 -4.29
CA ARG A 57 -4.79 0.93 -4.63
C ARG A 57 -5.25 1.39 -6.03
N ILE A 58 -5.15 0.51 -7.04
CA ILE A 58 -5.63 0.81 -8.41
C ILE A 58 -7.15 1.05 -8.39
N ILE A 59 -7.90 0.25 -7.64
CA ILE A 59 -9.35 0.44 -7.49
C ILE A 59 -9.65 1.79 -6.83
N LEU A 60 -8.95 2.14 -5.74
CA LEU A 60 -9.11 3.42 -5.05
C LEU A 60 -8.82 4.60 -5.98
N ILE A 61 -7.73 4.54 -6.75
CA ILE A 61 -7.36 5.57 -7.73
C ILE A 61 -8.41 5.69 -8.83
N PHE A 62 -8.88 4.57 -9.36
CA PHE A 62 -9.93 4.55 -10.36
C PHE A 62 -11.17 5.30 -9.85
N PHE A 63 -11.64 4.98 -8.66
CA PHE A 63 -12.77 5.68 -8.06
C PHE A 63 -12.45 7.15 -7.77
N ALA A 64 -11.26 7.48 -7.25
CA ALA A 64 -10.85 8.85 -6.95
C ALA A 64 -10.80 9.75 -8.20
N LEU A 65 -10.27 9.24 -9.31
CA LEU A 65 -10.22 9.97 -10.58
C LEU A 65 -11.61 10.19 -11.17
N GLN A 66 -12.49 9.18 -11.09
CA GLN A 66 -13.88 9.30 -11.52
C GLN A 66 -14.67 10.29 -10.63
N LEU A 67 -14.36 10.32 -9.33
CA LEU A 67 -14.86 11.29 -8.36
C LEU A 67 -14.58 12.74 -8.79
N LEU A 68 -13.36 13.00 -9.26
CA LEU A 68 -12.93 14.32 -9.70
C LEU A 68 -13.63 14.76 -10.99
N ALA A 69 -14.00 13.81 -11.87
CA ALA A 69 -14.61 14.09 -13.16
C ALA A 69 -16.11 14.42 -13.10
N LEU A 70 -16.86 13.93 -12.09
CA LEU A 70 -18.32 14.11 -12.02
C LEU A 70 -18.79 14.50 -10.60
N PRO A 71 -19.43 15.68 -10.41
CA PRO A 71 -19.81 16.18 -9.09
C PRO A 71 -20.78 15.26 -8.33
N PHE A 72 -21.67 14.53 -9.03
CA PHE A 72 -22.59 13.56 -8.41
C PHE A 72 -21.96 12.20 -8.13
N LEU A 73 -20.93 11.81 -8.88
CA LEU A 73 -20.21 10.55 -8.64
C LEU A 73 -19.38 10.64 -7.35
N LYS A 74 -19.06 11.87 -6.89
CA LYS A 74 -18.44 12.13 -5.59
C LYS A 74 -19.12 11.45 -4.42
N ILE A 75 -20.44 11.45 -4.42
CA ILE A 75 -21.24 10.88 -3.34
C ILE A 75 -21.17 9.34 -3.39
N VAL A 76 -21.27 8.76 -4.59
CA VAL A 76 -21.24 7.30 -4.78
C VAL A 76 -19.85 6.73 -4.48
N GLY A 77 -18.78 7.36 -4.97
CA GLY A 77 -17.42 6.91 -4.66
C GLY A 77 -17.04 7.18 -3.20
N ALA A 78 -17.50 8.27 -2.58
CA ALA A 78 -17.33 8.47 -1.13
C ALA A 78 -18.04 7.36 -0.33
N LEU A 79 -19.27 6.99 -0.71
CA LEU A 79 -19.99 5.87 -0.09
C LEU A 79 -19.28 4.54 -0.28
N LEU A 80 -18.70 4.29 -1.46
CA LEU A 80 -17.98 3.05 -1.77
C LEU A 80 -16.65 2.98 -1.01
N LEU A 81 -15.90 4.09 -0.94
CA LEU A 81 -14.69 4.21 -0.13
C LEU A 81 -14.97 4.04 1.35
N LEU A 82 -16.07 4.64 1.84
CA LEU A 82 -16.52 4.48 3.22
C LEU A 82 -16.93 3.03 3.49
N TRP A 83 -17.62 2.38 2.56
CA TRP A 83 -17.95 0.95 2.67
C TRP A 83 -16.69 0.06 2.71
N ILE A 84 -15.70 0.32 1.86
CA ILE A 84 -14.40 -0.38 1.89
C ILE A 84 -13.69 -0.11 3.22
N GLY A 85 -13.60 1.15 3.67
CA GLY A 85 -12.97 1.53 4.94
C GLY A 85 -13.63 0.86 6.15
N VAL A 86 -14.97 0.83 6.20
CA VAL A 86 -15.74 0.13 7.23
C VAL A 86 -15.48 -1.38 7.17
N LYS A 87 -15.45 -1.97 5.98
CA LYS A 87 -15.20 -3.40 5.79
C LYS A 87 -13.76 -3.80 6.15
N LEU A 88 -12.79 -2.89 6.01
CA LEU A 88 -11.41 -3.08 6.44
C LEU A 88 -11.23 -2.88 7.95
N LEU A 89 -12.04 -2.01 8.56
CA LEU A 89 -12.08 -1.76 10.00
C LEU A 89 -12.86 -2.81 10.78
N GLN A 90 -13.78 -3.53 10.14
CA GLN A 90 -14.42 -4.69 10.76
C GLN A 90 -13.35 -5.75 11.03
N PRO A 91 -13.08 -6.07 12.32
CA PRO A 91 -12.42 -7.33 12.63
C PRO A 91 -13.34 -8.41 12.06
N GLU A 92 -12.84 -9.24 11.14
CA GLU A 92 -13.57 -10.47 10.88
C GLU A 92 -13.38 -11.29 12.15
N ASP A 93 -14.50 -11.49 12.85
CA ASP A 93 -14.61 -12.43 13.94
C ASP A 93 -13.98 -13.75 13.52
N GLU A 94 -13.22 -14.29 14.46
CA GLU A 94 -12.49 -15.54 14.37
C GLU A 94 -13.38 -16.69 13.88
N ASP A 95 -13.28 -17.04 12.60
CA ASP A 95 -13.53 -18.42 12.19
C ASP A 95 -12.25 -19.24 12.37
N GLY A 96 -12.07 -19.69 13.61
CA GLY A 96 -11.31 -20.90 13.94
C GLY A 96 -9.86 -20.70 14.41
N HIS A 97 -9.72 -20.57 15.74
CA HIS A 97 -8.50 -20.81 16.53
C HIS A 97 -7.34 -19.81 16.38
N GLY A 98 -7.25 -18.89 17.35
CA GLY A 98 -6.02 -18.70 18.12
C GLY A 98 -5.32 -17.35 17.96
N ASN A 99 -5.51 -16.51 18.97
CA ASN A 99 -4.63 -15.45 19.47
C ASN A 99 -4.19 -14.37 18.46
N VAL A 100 -4.64 -13.15 18.75
CA VAL A 100 -4.13 -11.89 18.21
C VAL A 100 -2.67 -11.69 18.68
N GLU A 101 -1.72 -12.38 18.04
CA GLU A 101 -0.29 -12.27 18.31
C GLU A 101 0.54 -12.18 17.02
N GLY A 102 0.15 -11.29 16.11
CA GLY A 102 0.82 -11.10 14.83
C GLY A 102 0.61 -12.29 13.89
N ALA A 103 0.49 -12.01 12.60
CA ALA A 103 0.09 -13.03 11.64
C ALA A 103 1.08 -14.22 11.60
N THR A 104 0.72 -15.31 12.26
CA THR A 104 1.39 -16.62 12.18
C THR A 104 1.05 -17.33 10.87
N THR A 105 0.02 -16.84 10.16
CA THR A 105 -0.48 -17.39 8.92
C THR A 105 -0.23 -16.43 7.75
N LEU A 106 0.05 -17.00 6.58
CA LEU A 106 0.28 -16.26 5.34
C LEU A 106 -0.91 -15.35 4.98
N LEU A 107 -2.15 -15.83 5.20
CA LEU A 107 -3.36 -15.06 4.96
C LEU A 107 -3.48 -13.87 5.92
N GLY A 108 -3.15 -14.05 7.20
CA GLY A 108 -3.12 -12.96 8.17
C GLY A 108 -2.14 -11.87 7.76
N ALA A 109 -0.95 -12.24 7.29
CA ALA A 109 0.07 -11.28 6.90
C ALA A 109 -0.35 -10.48 5.66
N ILE A 110 -0.94 -11.16 4.66
CA ILE A 110 -1.52 -10.50 3.48
C ILE A 110 -2.61 -9.52 3.90
N LYS A 111 -3.53 -9.94 4.78
CA LYS A 111 -4.63 -9.09 5.26
C LYS A 111 -4.10 -7.85 5.98
N THR A 112 -3.12 -8.01 6.88
CA THR A 112 -2.46 -6.88 7.55
C THR A 112 -1.82 -5.92 6.54
N ILE A 113 -1.12 -6.44 5.53
CA ILE A 113 -0.51 -5.61 4.48
C ILE A 113 -1.57 -4.81 3.72
N VAL A 114 -2.66 -5.46 3.28
CA VAL A 114 -3.72 -4.83 2.49
C VAL A 114 -4.45 -3.76 3.30
N ILE A 115 -4.80 -4.05 4.56
CA ILE A 115 -5.49 -3.08 5.43
C ILE A 115 -4.59 -1.89 5.72
N ALA A 116 -3.33 -2.13 6.09
CA ALA A 116 -2.41 -1.06 6.40
C ALA A 116 -2.13 -0.19 5.17
N ASP A 117 -1.92 -0.81 4.00
CA ASP A 117 -1.78 -0.10 2.73
C ASP A 117 -3.05 0.70 2.41
N ALA A 118 -4.25 0.18 2.64
CA ALA A 118 -5.49 0.92 2.38
C ALA A 118 -5.60 2.22 3.19
N VAL A 119 -5.27 2.14 4.48
CA VAL A 119 -5.32 3.28 5.40
C VAL A 119 -4.29 4.33 4.99
N MET A 120 -3.04 3.92 4.75
CA MET A 120 -1.97 4.84 4.35
C MET A 120 -2.15 5.36 2.91
N SER A 121 -2.64 4.52 2.00
CA SER A 121 -2.74 4.85 0.59
C SER A 121 -3.87 5.81 0.28
N LEU A 122 -4.85 6.01 1.17
CA LEU A 122 -5.93 6.96 0.93
C LEU A 122 -5.38 8.37 0.62
N ASP A 123 -4.37 8.82 1.38
CA ASP A 123 -3.70 10.10 1.17
C ASP A 123 -2.80 10.08 -0.07
N ASN A 124 -2.10 8.96 -0.30
CA ASN A 124 -1.23 8.77 -1.48
C ASN A 124 -2.03 8.78 -2.78
N VAL A 125 -3.24 8.23 -2.78
CA VAL A 125 -4.13 8.19 -3.95
C VAL A 125 -4.54 9.59 -4.36
N ILE A 126 -4.83 10.49 -3.41
CA ILE A 126 -5.18 11.88 -3.70
C ILE A 126 -3.96 12.61 -4.30
N ALA A 127 -2.77 12.42 -3.72
CA ALA A 127 -1.53 13.01 -4.21
C ALA A 127 -1.19 12.55 -5.64
N VAL A 128 -1.29 11.24 -5.91
CA VAL A 128 -1.02 10.65 -7.23
C VAL A 128 -2.09 11.07 -8.24
N ALA A 129 -3.37 11.09 -7.85
CA ALA A 129 -4.47 11.57 -8.71
C ALA A 129 -4.28 13.04 -9.12
N GLY A 130 -3.82 13.88 -8.19
CA GLY A 130 -3.47 15.29 -8.47
C GLY A 130 -2.27 15.42 -9.41
N ALA A 131 -1.22 14.61 -9.21
CA ALA A 131 -0.02 14.61 -10.05
C ALA A 131 -0.30 14.10 -11.48
N ALA A 132 -1.19 13.13 -11.63
CA ALA A 132 -1.49 12.50 -12.91
C ALA A 132 -2.47 13.27 -13.81
N LYS A 133 -3.04 14.39 -13.32
CA LYS A 133 -3.95 15.27 -14.09
C LYS A 133 -5.07 14.55 -14.84
N GLY A 134 -5.54 13.41 -14.31
CA GLY A 134 -6.62 12.62 -14.93
C GLY A 134 -6.17 11.53 -15.91
N GLU A 135 -4.89 11.39 -16.24
CA GLU A 135 -4.41 10.33 -17.14
C GLU A 135 -4.17 9.01 -16.40
N MET A 136 -5.13 8.10 -16.50
CA MET A 136 -5.06 6.76 -15.91
C MET A 136 -3.80 5.98 -16.33
N THR A 137 -3.38 6.12 -17.59
CA THR A 137 -2.23 5.41 -18.15
C THR A 137 -0.93 5.79 -17.44
N LEU A 138 -0.76 7.07 -17.06
CA LEU A 138 0.41 7.53 -16.31
C LEU A 138 0.47 6.88 -14.92
N VAL A 139 -0.68 6.81 -14.24
CA VAL A 139 -0.76 6.24 -12.89
C VAL A 139 -0.48 4.75 -12.90
N VAL A 140 -1.14 4.00 -13.79
CA VAL A 140 -0.96 2.55 -13.89
C VAL A 140 0.49 2.22 -14.23
N PHE A 141 1.10 2.96 -15.17
CA PHE A 141 2.49 2.75 -15.54
C PHE A 141 3.47 3.07 -14.41
N GLY A 142 3.26 4.18 -13.70
CA GLY A 142 4.06 4.56 -12.52
C GLY A 142 4.00 3.49 -11.42
N ILE A 143 2.79 3.03 -11.08
CA ILE A 143 2.57 1.98 -10.08
C ILE A 143 3.25 0.68 -10.50
N LEU A 144 3.11 0.26 -11.75
CA LEU A 144 3.74 -0.97 -12.27
C LEU A 144 5.27 -0.95 -12.12
N ILE A 145 5.91 0.21 -12.29
CA ILE A 145 7.34 0.38 -12.08
C ILE A 145 7.70 0.44 -10.59
N SER A 146 6.84 0.98 -9.74
CA SER A 146 7.06 1.01 -8.29
C SER A 146 6.98 -0.39 -7.65
N ILE A 147 6.23 -1.34 -8.21
CA ILE A 147 6.02 -2.68 -7.60
C ILE A 147 7.34 -3.40 -7.30
N PRO A 148 8.24 -3.59 -8.28
CA PRO A 148 9.49 -4.32 -8.03
C PRO A 148 10.36 -3.59 -7.01
N ILE A 149 10.33 -2.26 -7.01
CA ILE A 149 11.09 -1.40 -6.07
C ILE A 149 10.59 -1.65 -4.65
N ILE A 150 9.27 -1.62 -4.41
CA ILE A 150 8.68 -1.87 -3.09
C ILE A 150 8.93 -3.31 -2.67
N VAL A 151 8.71 -4.31 -3.54
CA VAL A 151 8.95 -5.72 -3.20
C VAL A 151 10.41 -5.96 -2.80
N TRP A 152 11.36 -5.38 -3.51
CA TRP A 152 12.78 -5.49 -3.18
C TRP A 152 13.13 -4.69 -1.93
N GLY A 153 12.56 -3.49 -1.76
CA GLY A 153 12.68 -2.66 -0.57
C GLY A 153 12.21 -3.39 0.69
N SER A 154 11.02 -3.97 0.68
CA SER A 154 10.46 -4.73 1.80
C SER A 154 11.32 -5.95 2.14
N LYS A 155 11.88 -6.65 1.13
CA LYS A 155 12.83 -7.75 1.36
C LYS A 155 14.14 -7.26 1.97
N PHE A 156 14.64 -6.11 1.53
CA PHE A 156 15.84 -5.50 2.09
C PHE A 156 15.64 -5.10 3.55
N VAL A 157 14.52 -4.41 3.85
CA VAL A 157 14.14 -4.02 5.21
C VAL A 157 13.98 -5.25 6.10
N LEU A 158 13.34 -6.32 5.60
CA LEU A 158 13.20 -7.57 6.33
C LEU A 158 14.56 -8.20 6.68
N ARG A 159 15.50 -8.29 5.72
CA ARG A 159 16.86 -8.78 6.02
C ARG A 159 17.59 -7.89 7.02
N LEU A 160 17.36 -6.57 6.95
CA LEU A 160 17.96 -5.63 7.88
C LEU A 160 17.41 -5.82 9.30
N MET A 161 16.11 -6.10 9.44
CA MET A 161 15.50 -6.46 10.73
C MET A 161 16.03 -7.78 11.27
N ASP A 162 16.23 -8.79 10.42
CA ASP A 162 16.82 -10.08 10.83
C ASP A 162 18.27 -9.89 11.32
N ARG A 163 19.04 -8.99 10.70
CA ARG A 163 20.44 -8.71 11.08
C ARG A 163 20.57 -7.74 12.26
N PHE A 164 19.69 -6.75 12.36
CA PHE A 164 19.73 -5.68 13.36
C PHE A 164 18.35 -5.51 14.01
N PRO A 165 18.11 -6.16 15.17
CA PRO A 165 16.83 -6.09 15.87
C PRO A 165 16.37 -4.68 16.24
N VAL A 166 17.29 -3.71 16.36
CA VAL A 166 16.97 -2.29 16.60
C VAL A 166 16.06 -1.70 15.51
N VAL A 167 16.17 -2.18 14.27
CA VAL A 167 15.34 -1.72 13.14
C VAL A 167 13.87 -2.04 13.34
N ILE A 168 13.56 -3.09 14.10
CA ILE A 168 12.18 -3.44 14.47
C ILE A 168 11.59 -2.35 15.35
N VAL A 169 12.34 -1.91 16.37
CA VAL A 169 11.90 -0.87 17.30
C VAL A 169 11.72 0.45 16.56
N LEU A 170 12.67 0.79 15.68
CA LEU A 170 12.57 1.99 14.84
C LEU A 170 11.36 1.93 13.89
N GLY A 171 11.11 0.77 13.26
CA GLY A 171 9.97 0.60 12.37
C GLY A 171 8.62 0.64 13.11
N ALA A 172 8.55 0.04 14.30
CA ALA A 172 7.36 0.11 15.15
C ALA A 172 7.13 1.53 15.69
N ALA A 173 8.19 2.25 16.07
CA ALA A 173 8.12 3.64 16.51
C ALA A 173 7.67 4.57 15.36
N LEU A 174 8.18 4.36 14.15
CA LEU A 174 7.73 5.07 12.95
C LEU A 174 6.24 4.85 12.70
N LEU A 175 5.77 3.60 12.77
CA LEU A 175 4.35 3.27 12.61
C LEU A 175 3.46 3.89 13.67
N GLY A 176 3.88 3.84 14.93
CA GLY A 176 3.15 4.47 16.02
C GLY A 176 3.09 5.99 15.86
N TRP A 177 4.15 6.61 15.36
CA TRP A 177 4.17 8.06 15.10
C TRP A 177 3.25 8.45 13.95
N ILE A 178 3.27 7.71 12.83
CA ILE A 178 2.37 7.94 11.69
C ILE A 178 0.91 7.74 12.12
N GLY A 179 0.61 6.62 12.80
CA GLY A 179 -0.73 6.33 13.30
C GLY A 179 -1.25 7.33 14.34
N GLY A 180 -0.35 8.01 15.07
CA GLY A 180 -0.72 9.08 16.00
C GLY A 180 -0.87 10.46 15.36
N HIS A 181 -0.52 10.62 14.08
CA HIS A 181 -0.63 11.88 13.35
C HIS A 181 -1.78 11.92 12.34
N MET A 182 -2.43 10.77 12.12
CA MET A 182 -3.64 10.61 11.31
C MET A 182 -4.92 10.76 12.14
#